data_AF-A0A813JI30-F1
#
_entry.id   AF-A0A813JI30-F1
#
_cell.length_a   1.000
_cell.length_b   1.000
_cell.length_c   1.000
_cell.angle_alpha   90.00
_cell.angle_beta   90.00
_cell.angle_gamma   90.00
#
_symmetry.space_group_name_H-M   'P 1'
#
loop_
_entity.id
_entity.type
_entity.pdbx_description
1 polymer ?
#
loop_
_entity_poly.entity_id
_entity_poly.type
_entity_poly.pdbx_seq_one_letter_code
_entity_poly.pdbx_strand_id
1 'polypeptide(L)'
;MQKNEADLGAEGNDTRLRSLQSRQEEISRRRHELQYNVQRKNSEVCTLEAQSGVHAEVDSLRARLREAEQELAAHIVVVVLVFVVELQNRAGAAAARRGSWEVDLKRLQQQEAQVAAELGIPSALEGGDATSAMADFNSTLAHKKNEVELARKDLAMTESAKHMYDKFRERSRQKNACQFCKRTFQNENDIAGFEDSVDKLVGKIPDFLERSQHRLLCFLFC
;
A
#
# COMPACT_ATOMS: atom_id res chain seq x y z
N MET A 1 88.89 36.09 -17.99
CA MET A 1 87.66 35.72 -18.74
C MET A 1 86.54 35.20 -17.85
N GLN A 2 86.79 34.51 -16.73
CA GLN A 2 85.73 33.99 -15.85
C GLN A 2 84.77 35.02 -15.22
N LYS A 3 85.13 36.31 -15.10
CA LYS A 3 84.22 37.34 -14.58
C LYS A 3 83.11 37.75 -15.58
N ASN A 4 83.39 37.73 -16.89
CA ASN A 4 82.42 38.18 -17.90
C ASN A 4 81.30 37.15 -18.16
N GLU A 5 81.55 35.86 -17.93
CA GLU A 5 80.53 34.81 -18.09
C GLU A 5 79.54 34.77 -16.91
N ALA A 6 79.98 35.15 -15.71
CA ALA A 6 79.12 35.27 -14.54
C ALA A 6 78.14 36.46 -14.67
N ASP A 7 78.60 37.58 -15.21
CA ASP A 7 77.79 38.80 -15.39
C ASP A 7 76.72 38.62 -16.49
N LEU A 8 77.05 37.93 -17.60
CA LEU A 8 76.09 37.60 -18.67
C LEU A 8 75.03 36.57 -18.23
N GLY A 9 75.40 35.63 -17.35
CA GLY A 9 74.45 34.69 -16.73
C GLY A 9 73.51 35.37 -15.73
N ALA A 10 73.97 36.42 -15.06
CA ALA A 10 73.18 37.22 -14.12
C ALA A 10 72.14 38.10 -14.83
N GLU A 11 72.52 38.78 -15.92
CA GLU A 11 71.60 39.66 -16.69
C GLU A 11 70.43 38.90 -17.34
N GLY A 12 70.69 37.69 -17.87
CA GLY A 12 69.66 36.81 -18.43
C GLY A 12 68.71 36.25 -17.36
N ASN A 13 69.23 36.04 -16.14
CA ASN A 13 68.40 35.60 -15.02
C ASN A 13 67.50 36.73 -14.50
N ASP A 14 68.01 37.96 -14.44
CA ASP A 14 67.25 39.14 -14.02
C ASP A 14 66.12 39.53 -14.97
N THR A 15 66.32 39.37 -16.29
CA THR A 15 65.25 39.58 -17.27
C THR A 15 64.18 38.51 -17.16
N ARG A 16 64.57 37.25 -16.96
CA ARG A 16 63.64 36.15 -16.70
C ARG A 16 62.88 36.35 -15.39
N LEU A 17 63.54 36.82 -14.33
CA LEU A 17 62.92 37.12 -13.04
C LEU A 17 61.86 38.21 -13.18
N ARG A 18 62.16 39.30 -13.90
CA ARG A 18 61.21 40.39 -14.18
C ARG A 18 60.01 39.92 -15.01
N SER A 19 60.23 39.06 -16.00
CA SER A 19 59.15 38.47 -16.80
C SER A 19 58.23 37.57 -15.94
N LEU A 20 58.81 36.76 -15.05
CA LEU A 20 58.05 35.91 -14.13
C LEU A 20 57.26 36.74 -13.11
N GLN A 21 57.84 37.83 -12.58
CA GLN A 21 57.16 38.77 -11.69
C GLN A 21 55.97 39.45 -12.38
N SER A 22 56.16 39.96 -13.60
CA SER A 22 55.09 40.57 -14.39
C SER A 22 53.94 39.58 -14.66
N ARG A 23 54.28 38.32 -14.99
CA ARG A 23 53.29 37.26 -15.19
C ARG A 23 52.56 36.89 -13.89
N GLN A 24 53.26 36.89 -12.75
CA GLN A 24 52.66 36.65 -11.44
C GLN A 24 51.68 37.76 -11.04
N GLU A 25 52.01 39.02 -11.32
CA GLU A 25 51.11 40.17 -11.10
C GLU A 25 49.87 40.10 -12.00
N GLU A 26 50.05 39.71 -13.27
CA GLU A 26 48.92 39.50 -14.18
C GLU A 26 47.99 38.37 -13.71
N ILE A 27 48.56 37.23 -13.29
CA ILE A 27 47.79 36.11 -12.72
C ILE A 27 47.04 36.57 -11.46
N SER A 28 47.69 37.36 -10.60
CA SER A 28 47.10 37.86 -9.36
C SER A 28 45.93 38.81 -9.60
N ARG A 29 46.02 39.66 -10.65
CA ARG A 29 44.92 40.53 -11.10
C ARG A 29 43.76 39.73 -11.65
N ARG A 30 44.02 38.81 -12.60
CA ARG A 30 42.98 37.94 -13.18
C ARG A 30 42.28 37.10 -12.11
N ARG A 31 43.01 36.60 -11.11
CA ARG A 31 42.43 35.85 -9.99
C ARG A 31 41.45 36.70 -9.18
N HIS A 32 41.82 37.94 -8.83
CA HIS A 32 40.92 38.84 -8.10
C HIS A 32 39.67 39.18 -8.91
N GLU A 33 39.84 39.45 -10.21
CA GLU A 33 38.72 39.73 -11.11
C GLU A 33 37.76 38.53 -11.21
N LEU A 34 38.30 37.32 -11.35
CA LEU A 34 37.49 36.09 -11.34
C LEU A 34 36.77 35.88 -10.01
N GLN A 35 37.44 36.11 -8.88
CA GLN A 35 36.81 36.00 -7.56
C GLN A 35 35.65 36.98 -7.40
N TYR A 36 35.84 38.22 -7.84
CA TYR A 36 34.78 39.23 -7.84
C TYR A 36 33.60 38.81 -8.74
N ASN A 37 33.88 38.34 -9.96
CA ASN A 37 32.85 37.90 -10.89
C ASN A 37 32.07 36.68 -10.35
N VAL A 38 32.75 35.71 -9.73
CA VAL A 38 32.12 34.57 -9.08
C VAL A 38 31.23 35.02 -7.93
N GLN A 39 31.71 35.89 -7.04
CA GLN A 39 30.88 36.42 -5.96
C GLN A 39 29.65 37.15 -6.47
N ARG A 40 29.81 38.01 -7.48
CA ARG A 40 28.70 38.74 -8.10
C ARG A 40 27.68 37.78 -8.70
N LYS A 41 28.13 36.78 -9.46
CA LYS A 41 27.24 35.79 -10.07
C LYS A 41 26.54 34.91 -9.04
N ASN A 42 27.22 34.54 -7.96
CA ASN A 42 26.59 33.82 -6.86
C ASN A 42 25.47 34.65 -6.20
N SER A 43 25.67 35.96 -6.00
CA SER A 43 24.60 36.81 -5.49
C SER A 43 23.41 36.92 -6.45
N GLU A 44 23.67 36.98 -7.76
CA GLU A 44 22.64 37.04 -8.81
C GLU A 44 21.80 35.74 -8.85
N VAL A 45 22.46 34.57 -8.78
CA VAL A 45 21.78 33.28 -8.68
C VAL A 45 20.91 33.21 -7.42
N CYS A 46 21.44 33.61 -6.27
CA CYS A 46 20.69 33.60 -5.01
C CYS A 46 19.44 34.50 -5.08
N THR A 47 19.53 35.66 -5.74
CA THR A 47 18.35 36.52 -5.97
C THR A 47 17.33 35.91 -6.92
N LEU A 48 17.77 35.22 -7.98
CA LEU A 48 16.88 34.55 -8.93
C LEU A 48 16.19 33.34 -8.30
N GLU A 49 16.89 32.60 -7.44
CA GLU A 49 16.30 31.51 -6.65
C GLU A 49 15.25 32.05 -5.68
N ALA A 50 15.53 33.16 -4.99
CA ALA A 50 14.55 33.82 -4.11
C ALA A 50 13.33 34.37 -4.87
N GLN A 51 13.50 34.77 -6.13
CA GLN A 51 12.42 35.25 -7.01
C GLN A 51 11.72 34.11 -7.78
N SER A 52 12.24 32.88 -7.70
CA SER A 52 11.69 31.75 -8.43
C SER A 52 10.32 31.38 -7.84
N GLY A 53 9.26 31.64 -8.63
CA GLY A 53 7.88 31.29 -8.29
C GLY A 53 7.64 29.79 -8.05
N VAL A 54 8.61 28.94 -8.42
CA VAL A 54 8.59 27.50 -8.14
C VAL A 54 8.56 27.22 -6.63
N HIS A 55 9.23 28.03 -5.80
CA HIS A 55 9.15 27.83 -4.35
C HIS A 55 7.75 28.15 -3.80
N ALA A 56 7.12 29.22 -4.30
CA ALA A 56 5.75 29.56 -3.93
C ALA A 56 4.74 28.49 -4.39
N GLU A 57 4.93 27.93 -5.59
CA GLU A 57 4.10 26.84 -6.11
C GLU A 57 4.28 25.55 -5.29
N VAL A 58 5.53 25.17 -4.97
CA VAL A 58 5.83 24.00 -4.13
C VAL A 58 5.24 24.18 -2.73
N ASP A 59 5.32 25.36 -2.13
CA ASP A 59 4.74 25.62 -0.81
C ASP A 59 3.21 25.63 -0.85
N SER A 60 2.59 26.12 -1.93
CA SER A 60 1.15 26.01 -2.17
C SER A 60 0.71 24.54 -2.29
N LEU A 61 1.45 23.72 -3.04
CA LEU A 61 1.17 22.29 -3.18
C LEU A 61 1.33 21.55 -1.84
N ARG A 62 2.34 21.90 -1.04
CA ARG A 62 2.52 21.35 0.32
C ARG A 62 1.37 21.73 1.24
N ALA A 63 0.87 22.96 1.15
CA ALA A 63 -0.29 23.39 1.94
C ALA A 63 -1.54 22.59 1.57
N ARG A 64 -1.83 22.44 0.26
CA ARG A 64 -2.95 21.63 -0.24
C ARG A 64 -2.85 20.17 0.15
N LEU A 65 -1.63 19.61 0.15
CA LEU A 65 -1.41 18.23 0.59
C LEU A 65 -1.76 18.06 2.08
N ARG A 66 -1.33 18.99 2.95
CA ARG A 66 -1.66 18.93 4.39
C ARG A 66 -3.16 19.05 4.64
N GLU A 67 -3.86 19.89 3.89
CA GLU A 67 -5.32 20.04 3.99
C GLU A 67 -6.02 18.73 3.61
N ALA A 68 -5.64 18.12 2.48
CA ALA A 68 -6.16 16.83 2.06
C ALA A 68 -5.86 15.69 3.06
N GLU A 69 -4.67 15.69 3.66
CA GLU A 69 -4.30 14.73 4.72
C GLU A 69 -5.17 14.90 5.97
N GLN A 70 -5.47 16.13 6.37
CA GLN A 70 -6.35 16.42 7.51
C GLN A 70 -7.80 15.99 7.22
N GLU A 71 -8.32 16.28 6.02
CA GLU A 71 -9.65 15.82 5.60
C GLU A 71 -9.74 14.30 5.59
N LEU A 72 -8.74 13.62 5.04
CA LEU A 72 -8.70 12.15 5.02
C LEU A 72 -8.67 11.58 6.44
N ALA A 73 -7.85 12.15 7.33
CA ALA A 73 -7.79 11.73 8.72
C ALA A 73 -9.15 11.90 9.42
N ALA A 74 -9.84 13.02 9.20
CA ALA A 74 -11.18 13.25 9.75
C ALA A 74 -12.20 12.21 9.23
N HIS A 75 -12.18 11.92 7.93
CA HIS A 75 -13.06 10.89 7.33
C HIS A 75 -12.78 9.50 7.92
N ILE A 76 -11.51 9.12 8.08
CA ILE A 76 -11.14 7.83 8.68
C ILE A 76 -11.70 7.72 10.10
N VAL A 77 -11.57 8.77 10.92
CA VAL A 77 -12.11 8.78 12.29
C VAL A 77 -13.62 8.56 12.28
N VAL A 78 -14.35 9.28 11.42
CA VAL A 78 -15.82 9.13 11.32
C VAL A 78 -16.20 7.73 10.88
N VAL A 79 -15.57 7.17 9.84
CA VAL A 79 -15.86 5.83 9.32
C VAL A 79 -15.59 4.76 10.38
N VAL A 80 -14.45 4.84 11.06
CA VAL A 80 -14.10 3.90 12.14
C VAL A 80 -15.11 4.01 13.28
N LEU A 81 -15.50 5.22 13.68
CA LEU A 81 -16.45 5.42 14.76
C LEU A 81 -17.83 4.84 14.43
N VAL A 82 -18.33 5.08 13.21
CA VAL A 82 -19.59 4.48 12.73
C VAL A 82 -19.51 2.96 12.74
N PHE A 83 -18.42 2.38 12.24
CA PHE A 83 -18.24 0.93 12.22
C PHE A 83 -18.17 0.32 13.63
N VAL A 84 -17.49 0.97 14.57
CA VAL A 84 -17.42 0.53 15.98
C VAL A 84 -18.81 0.57 16.62
N VAL A 85 -19.58 1.63 16.39
CA VAL A 85 -20.96 1.75 16.92
C VAL A 85 -21.86 0.67 16.33
N GLU A 86 -21.79 0.41 15.02
CA GLU A 86 -22.55 -0.67 14.39
C GLU A 86 -22.19 -2.04 14.96
N LEU A 87 -20.89 -2.32 15.17
CA LEU A 87 -20.43 -3.55 15.80
C LEU A 87 -20.94 -3.70 17.24
N GLN A 88 -20.88 -2.63 18.04
CA GLN A 88 -21.39 -2.63 19.41
C GLN A 88 -22.91 -2.88 19.43
N ASN A 89 -23.67 -2.26 18.52
CA ASN A 89 -25.11 -2.47 18.40
C ASN A 89 -25.44 -3.91 18.01
N ARG A 90 -24.70 -4.50 17.06
CA ARG A 90 -24.85 -5.92 16.67
C ARG A 90 -24.53 -6.86 17.82
N ALA A 91 -23.44 -6.61 18.54
CA ALA A 91 -23.05 -7.40 19.71
C ALA A 91 -24.09 -7.29 20.83
N GLY A 92 -24.59 -6.08 21.11
CA GLY A 92 -25.64 -5.84 22.10
C GLY A 92 -26.95 -6.56 21.75
N ALA A 93 -27.38 -6.51 20.49
CA ALA A 93 -28.57 -7.23 20.03
C ALA A 93 -28.40 -8.76 20.12
N ALA A 94 -27.22 -9.30 19.82
CA ALA A 94 -26.93 -10.71 19.97
C ALA A 94 -26.91 -11.15 21.45
N ALA A 95 -26.33 -10.34 22.33
CA ALA A 95 -26.30 -10.59 23.76
C ALA A 95 -27.72 -10.57 24.36
N ALA A 96 -28.56 -9.61 23.94
CA ALA A 96 -29.95 -9.54 24.37
C ALA A 96 -30.76 -10.79 23.96
N ARG A 97 -30.58 -11.29 22.72
CA ARG A 97 -31.21 -12.54 22.28
C ARG A 97 -30.76 -13.74 23.10
N ARG A 98 -29.46 -13.85 23.39
CA ARG A 98 -28.93 -14.91 24.25
C ARG A 98 -29.53 -14.87 25.66
N GLY A 99 -29.63 -13.69 26.26
CA GLY A 99 -30.26 -13.51 27.57
C GLY A 99 -31.72 -13.96 27.58
N SER A 100 -32.49 -13.66 26.51
CA SER A 100 -33.86 -14.16 26.37
C SER A 100 -33.93 -15.69 26.35
N TRP A 101 -33.07 -16.33 25.55
CA TRP A 101 -33.05 -17.79 25.44
C TRP A 101 -32.63 -18.48 26.73
N GLU A 102 -31.70 -17.89 27.50
CA GLU A 102 -31.31 -18.41 28.81
C GLU A 102 -32.45 -18.34 29.84
N VAL A 103 -33.26 -17.28 29.79
CA VAL A 103 -34.47 -17.15 30.63
C VAL A 103 -35.51 -18.19 30.22
N ASP A 104 -35.77 -18.33 28.92
CA ASP A 104 -36.73 -19.32 28.40
C ASP A 104 -36.30 -20.75 28.73
N LEU A 105 -35.00 -21.07 28.60
CA LEU A 105 -34.45 -22.37 28.97
C LEU A 105 -34.67 -22.69 30.45
N LYS A 106 -34.40 -21.75 31.35
CA LYS A 106 -34.65 -21.92 32.79
C LYS A 106 -36.13 -22.13 33.08
N ARG A 107 -37.01 -21.41 32.38
CA ARG A 107 -38.47 -21.56 32.51
C ARG A 107 -38.92 -22.95 32.05
N LEU A 108 -38.43 -23.43 30.91
CA LEU A 108 -38.73 -24.77 30.41
C LEU A 108 -38.23 -25.85 31.36
N GLN A 109 -37.01 -25.72 31.89
CA GLN A 109 -36.46 -26.65 32.89
C GLN A 109 -37.30 -26.70 34.17
N GLN A 110 -37.82 -25.55 34.63
CA GLN A 110 -38.74 -25.51 35.78
C GLN A 110 -40.08 -26.19 35.47
N GLN A 111 -40.62 -25.98 34.27
CA GLN A 111 -41.85 -26.65 33.82
C GLN A 111 -41.66 -28.16 33.71
N GLU A 112 -40.53 -28.61 33.14
CA GLU A 112 -40.18 -30.04 33.08
C GLU A 112 -40.04 -30.65 34.47
N ALA A 113 -39.36 -29.97 35.40
CA ALA A 113 -39.24 -30.44 36.79
C ALA A 113 -40.60 -30.53 37.50
N GLN A 114 -41.49 -29.57 37.24
CA GLN A 114 -42.84 -29.57 37.80
C GLN A 114 -43.68 -30.73 37.24
N VAL A 115 -43.65 -30.95 35.92
CA VAL A 115 -44.34 -32.07 35.28
C VAL A 115 -43.77 -33.43 35.73
N ALA A 116 -42.45 -33.54 35.86
CA ALA A 116 -41.80 -34.76 36.37
C ALA A 116 -42.23 -35.07 37.81
N ALA A 117 -42.35 -34.03 38.66
CA ALA A 117 -42.86 -34.17 40.03
C ALA A 117 -44.34 -34.60 40.05
N GLU A 118 -45.19 -34.05 39.18
CA GLU A 118 -46.60 -34.43 39.05
C GLU A 118 -46.79 -35.87 38.55
N LEU A 119 -45.87 -36.35 37.69
CA LEU A 119 -45.90 -37.71 37.12
C LEU A 119 -45.20 -38.77 38.00
N GLY A 120 -44.54 -38.36 39.10
CA GLY A 120 -43.80 -39.28 39.98
C GLY A 120 -42.58 -39.93 39.31
N ILE A 121 -42.08 -39.36 38.21
CA ILE A 121 -40.89 -39.85 37.51
C ILE A 121 -39.70 -39.09 38.08
N PRO A 122 -38.68 -39.75 38.67
CA PRO A 122 -37.45 -39.08 39.06
C PRO A 122 -36.89 -38.39 37.81
N SER A 123 -36.71 -37.06 37.85
CA SER A 123 -36.11 -36.29 36.76
C SER A 123 -34.79 -36.95 36.36
N ALA A 124 -34.81 -37.71 35.27
CA ALA A 124 -33.64 -38.35 34.70
C ALA A 124 -32.78 -37.29 34.02
N LEU A 125 -32.05 -36.51 34.82
CA LEU A 125 -30.78 -35.96 34.39
C LEU A 125 -29.79 -37.12 34.43
N GLU A 126 -29.75 -37.96 33.40
CA GLU A 126 -28.56 -38.77 33.08
C GLU A 126 -28.72 -39.48 31.73
N GLY A 127 -27.91 -39.05 30.75
CA GLY A 127 -27.25 -40.00 29.85
C GLY A 127 -27.89 -40.31 28.48
N GLY A 128 -28.81 -39.51 27.96
CA GLY A 128 -29.28 -39.67 26.57
C GLY A 128 -28.25 -39.17 25.54
N ASP A 129 -27.35 -40.05 25.10
CA ASP A 129 -26.49 -40.01 23.89
C ASP A 129 -25.88 -38.66 23.44
N ALA A 130 -25.55 -37.78 24.40
CA ALA A 130 -24.92 -36.49 24.15
C ALA A 130 -23.58 -36.60 23.41
N THR A 131 -22.90 -37.75 23.54
CA THR A 131 -21.66 -38.07 22.82
C THR A 131 -21.85 -38.19 21.31
N SER A 132 -22.98 -38.72 20.83
CA SER A 132 -23.25 -38.83 19.40
C SER A 132 -23.58 -37.46 18.79
N ALA A 133 -24.46 -36.70 19.44
CA ALA A 133 -24.82 -35.35 18.98
C ALA A 133 -23.64 -34.37 19.00
N MET A 134 -22.74 -34.49 19.98
CA MET A 134 -21.53 -33.68 20.07
C MET A 134 -20.48 -34.08 19.02
N ALA A 135 -20.40 -35.38 18.66
CA ALA A 135 -19.56 -35.84 17.56
C ALA A 135 -20.07 -35.36 16.20
N ASP A 136 -21.38 -35.42 15.96
CA ASP A 136 -22.01 -34.91 14.74
C ASP A 136 -21.87 -33.39 14.61
N PHE A 137 -22.01 -32.66 15.72
CA PHE A 137 -21.76 -31.22 15.77
C PHE A 137 -20.32 -30.88 15.45
N ASN A 138 -19.35 -31.59 16.04
CA ASN A 138 -17.93 -31.38 15.77
C ASN A 138 -17.55 -31.71 14.33
N SER A 139 -18.14 -32.75 13.75
CA SER A 139 -17.97 -33.11 12.34
C SER A 139 -18.52 -32.02 11.41
N THR A 140 -19.73 -31.53 11.70
CA THR A 140 -20.38 -30.45 10.95
C THR A 140 -19.57 -29.15 11.05
N LEU A 141 -19.08 -28.82 12.25
CA LEU A 141 -18.24 -27.64 12.49
C LEU A 141 -16.91 -27.73 11.75
N ALA A 142 -16.26 -28.91 11.75
CA ALA A 142 -15.02 -29.13 10.99
C ALA A 142 -15.25 -28.99 9.48
N HIS A 143 -16.36 -29.54 8.97
CA HIS A 143 -16.74 -29.38 7.57
C HIS A 143 -16.97 -27.90 7.21
N LYS A 144 -17.73 -27.17 8.02
CA LYS A 144 -17.98 -25.72 7.81
C LYS A 144 -16.70 -24.89 7.87
N LYS A 145 -15.77 -25.22 8.78
CA LYS A 145 -14.45 -24.57 8.83
C LYS A 145 -13.66 -24.80 7.53
N ASN A 146 -13.67 -26.02 7.00
CA ASN A 146 -13.00 -26.34 5.75
C ASN A 146 -13.63 -25.61 4.55
N GLU A 147 -14.96 -25.49 4.50
CA GLU A 147 -15.66 -24.72 3.46
C GLU A 147 -15.27 -23.22 3.49
N VAL A 148 -15.19 -22.63 4.69
CA VAL A 148 -14.78 -21.23 4.87
C VAL A 148 -13.31 -21.02 4.47
N GLU A 149 -12.42 -21.95 4.85
CA GLU A 149 -11.01 -21.87 4.44
C GLU A 149 -10.84 -21.99 2.92
N LEU A 150 -11.59 -22.88 2.27
CA LEU A 150 -11.56 -23.02 0.82
C LEU A 150 -12.02 -21.72 0.14
N ALA A 151 -13.13 -21.14 0.61
CA ALA A 151 -13.65 -19.90 0.05
C ALA A 151 -12.70 -18.70 0.29
N ARG A 152 -11.97 -18.66 1.41
CA ARG A 152 -10.89 -17.67 1.64
C ARG A 152 -9.73 -17.84 0.68
N LYS A 153 -9.34 -19.07 0.36
CA LYS A 153 -8.29 -19.36 -0.62
C LYS A 153 -8.72 -18.94 -2.03
N ASP A 154 -9.97 -19.23 -2.40
CA ASP A 154 -10.52 -18.81 -3.70
C ASP A 154 -10.57 -17.28 -3.83
N LEU A 155 -10.95 -16.57 -2.77
CA LEU A 155 -10.90 -15.10 -2.72
C LEU A 155 -9.46 -14.59 -2.97
N ALA A 156 -8.49 -15.10 -2.20
CA ALA A 156 -7.10 -14.70 -2.33
C ALA A 156 -6.48 -15.04 -3.70
N MET A 157 -6.82 -16.20 -4.28
CA MET A 157 -6.42 -16.56 -5.64
C MET A 157 -7.03 -15.62 -6.68
N THR A 158 -8.28 -15.24 -6.51
CA THR A 158 -8.98 -14.37 -7.46
C THR A 158 -8.46 -12.92 -7.37
N GLU A 159 -8.15 -12.43 -6.18
CA GLU A 159 -7.51 -11.12 -5.97
C GLU A 159 -6.09 -11.08 -6.55
N SER A 160 -5.30 -12.13 -6.33
CA SER A 160 -3.94 -12.22 -6.88
C SER A 160 -3.94 -12.40 -8.40
N ALA A 161 -4.95 -13.06 -8.98
CA ALA A 161 -5.10 -13.20 -10.42
C ALA A 161 -5.22 -11.83 -11.13
N LYS A 162 -5.99 -10.89 -10.56
CA LYS A 162 -6.11 -9.52 -11.12
C LYS A 162 -4.73 -8.88 -11.25
N HIS A 163 -3.98 -8.86 -10.15
CA HIS A 163 -2.65 -8.26 -10.13
C HIS A 163 -1.66 -8.97 -11.08
N MET A 164 -1.79 -10.29 -11.24
CA MET A 164 -0.98 -11.04 -12.21
C MET A 164 -1.30 -10.67 -13.66
N TYR A 165 -2.58 -10.54 -14.03
CA TYR A 165 -2.98 -10.14 -15.37
C TYR A 165 -2.58 -8.69 -15.69
N ASP A 166 -2.69 -7.78 -14.72
CA ASP A 166 -2.22 -6.39 -14.86
C ASP A 166 -0.71 -6.34 -15.13
N LYS A 167 0.09 -7.05 -14.33
CA LYS A 167 1.54 -7.17 -14.55
C LYS A 167 1.89 -7.87 -15.86
N PHE A 168 1.11 -8.87 -16.26
CA PHE A 168 1.30 -9.59 -17.51
C PHE A 168 1.08 -8.66 -18.71
N ARG A 169 0.03 -7.83 -18.66
CA ARG A 169 -0.24 -6.79 -19.67
C ARG A 169 0.90 -5.79 -19.73
N GLU A 170 1.27 -5.19 -18.61
CA GLU A 170 2.32 -4.16 -18.52
C GLU A 170 3.66 -4.68 -19.06
N ARG A 171 4.09 -5.87 -18.62
CA ARG A 171 5.35 -6.48 -19.07
C ARG A 171 5.32 -6.92 -20.53
N SER A 172 4.15 -7.27 -21.06
CA SER A 172 4.03 -7.63 -22.48
C SER A 172 4.11 -6.39 -23.36
N ARG A 173 3.53 -5.26 -22.91
CA ARG A 173 3.65 -3.95 -23.57
C ARG A 173 5.09 -3.43 -23.58
N GLN A 174 5.77 -3.47 -22.44
CA GLN A 174 7.17 -3.01 -22.32
C GLN A 174 8.13 -3.75 -23.25
N LYS A 175 7.93 -5.06 -23.46
CA LYS A 175 8.80 -5.89 -24.31
C LYS A 175 8.30 -6.05 -25.74
N ASN A 176 7.18 -5.44 -26.08
CA ASN A 176 6.47 -5.62 -27.34
C ASN A 176 6.30 -7.12 -27.74
N ALA A 177 6.05 -7.97 -26.76
CA ALA A 177 5.93 -9.41 -26.94
C ALA A 177 5.11 -10.06 -25.82
N CYS A 178 4.36 -11.11 -26.13
CA CYS A 178 3.61 -11.86 -25.14
C CYS A 178 4.57 -12.56 -24.16
N GLN A 179 4.41 -12.31 -22.85
CA GLN A 179 5.27 -12.93 -21.83
C GLN A 179 5.14 -14.46 -21.75
N PHE A 180 4.01 -15.03 -22.20
CA PHE A 180 3.75 -16.46 -22.12
C PHE A 180 4.28 -17.21 -23.34
N CYS A 181 3.85 -16.85 -24.54
CA CYS A 181 4.23 -17.54 -25.77
C CYS A 181 5.45 -16.94 -26.48
N LYS A 182 6.03 -15.84 -25.95
CA LYS A 182 7.21 -15.14 -26.47
C LYS A 182 7.08 -14.60 -27.91
N ARG A 183 5.89 -14.63 -28.50
CA ARG A 183 5.62 -14.02 -29.80
C ARG A 183 5.66 -12.50 -29.69
N THR A 184 6.40 -11.86 -30.57
CA THR A 184 6.43 -10.40 -30.74
C THR A 184 5.14 -9.91 -31.40
N PHE A 185 4.66 -8.76 -30.95
CA PHE A 185 3.54 -8.09 -31.62
C PHE A 185 4.10 -7.33 -32.82
N GLN A 186 3.56 -7.61 -34.01
CA GLN A 186 4.08 -7.02 -35.25
C GLN A 186 3.43 -5.66 -35.50
N ASN A 187 2.16 -5.52 -35.15
CA ASN A 187 1.35 -4.33 -35.42
C ASN A 187 0.63 -3.83 -34.16
N GLU A 188 0.25 -2.55 -34.12
CA GLU A 188 -0.53 -1.98 -33.02
C GLU A 188 -1.88 -2.69 -32.80
N ASN A 189 -2.48 -3.22 -33.87
CA ASN A 189 -3.70 -4.02 -33.81
C ASN A 189 -3.53 -5.33 -33.03
N ASP A 190 -2.34 -5.95 -33.10
CA ASP A 190 -2.05 -7.19 -32.36
C ASP A 190 -1.94 -6.92 -30.85
N ILE A 191 -1.33 -5.77 -30.50
CA ILE A 191 -1.25 -5.29 -29.12
C ILE A 191 -2.64 -4.98 -28.60
N ALA A 192 -3.44 -4.22 -29.36
CA ALA A 192 -4.79 -3.85 -28.98
C ALA A 192 -5.70 -5.07 -28.79
N GLY A 193 -5.63 -6.06 -29.69
CA GLY A 193 -6.41 -7.30 -29.57
C GLY A 193 -5.97 -8.18 -28.38
N PHE A 194 -4.67 -8.19 -28.07
CA PHE A 194 -4.14 -8.84 -26.88
C PHE A 194 -4.62 -8.12 -25.60
N GLU A 195 -4.52 -6.80 -25.54
CA GLU A 195 -4.97 -6.01 -24.38
C GLU A 195 -6.47 -6.15 -24.15
N ASP A 196 -7.29 -6.11 -25.20
CA ASP A 196 -8.75 -6.31 -25.12
C ASP A 196 -9.09 -7.74 -24.62
N SER A 197 -8.29 -8.74 -24.99
CA SER A 197 -8.46 -10.11 -24.49
C SER A 197 -8.11 -10.24 -23.01
N VAL A 198 -7.05 -9.56 -22.56
CA VAL A 198 -6.67 -9.51 -21.14
C VAL A 198 -7.69 -8.70 -20.34
N ASP A 199 -8.18 -7.59 -20.86
CA ASP A 199 -9.18 -6.74 -20.20
C ASP A 199 -10.53 -7.44 -20.07
N LYS A 200 -10.93 -8.27 -21.05
CA LYS A 200 -12.10 -9.16 -20.91
C LYS A 200 -11.92 -10.25 -19.85
N LEU A 201 -10.70 -10.73 -19.64
CA LEU A 201 -10.40 -11.70 -18.58
C LEU A 201 -10.40 -11.02 -17.20
N VAL A 202 -9.77 -9.85 -17.09
CA VAL A 202 -9.75 -9.02 -15.87
C VAL A 202 -11.14 -8.54 -15.50
N GLY A 203 -11.97 -8.16 -16.48
CA GLY A 203 -13.34 -7.71 -16.29
C GLY A 203 -14.29 -8.78 -15.72
N LYS A 204 -13.95 -10.08 -15.84
CA LYS A 204 -14.72 -11.17 -15.21
C LYS A 204 -14.35 -11.41 -13.75
N ILE A 205 -13.20 -10.91 -13.30
CA ILE A 205 -12.69 -11.13 -11.94
C ILE A 205 -13.62 -10.53 -10.87
N PRO A 206 -14.18 -9.31 -11.02
CA PRO A 206 -15.18 -8.77 -10.09
C PRO A 206 -16.37 -9.70 -9.87
N ASP A 207 -16.95 -10.27 -10.94
CA ASP A 207 -18.08 -11.20 -10.85
C ASP A 207 -17.71 -12.48 -10.09
N PHE A 208 -16.48 -12.99 -10.28
CA PHE A 208 -15.97 -14.15 -9.54
C PHE A 208 -15.72 -13.83 -8.05
N LEU A 209 -15.25 -12.62 -7.74
CA LEU A 209 -15.04 -12.14 -6.38
C LEU A 209 -16.38 -11.95 -5.66
N GLU A 210 -17.35 -11.31 -6.30
CA GLU A 210 -18.66 -11.05 -5.73
C GLU A 210 -19.39 -12.36 -5.42
N ARG A 211 -19.32 -13.36 -6.31
CA ARG A 211 -19.87 -14.71 -6.04
C ARG A 211 -19.16 -15.42 -4.90
N SER A 212 -17.83 -15.29 -4.79
CA SER A 212 -17.05 -15.90 -3.70
C SER A 212 -17.31 -15.21 -2.36
N GLN A 213 -17.41 -13.88 -2.35
CA GLN A 213 -17.80 -13.08 -1.18
C GLN A 213 -19.23 -13.39 -0.75
N HIS A 214 -20.17 -13.52 -1.69
CA HIS A 214 -21.54 -13.90 -1.38
C HIS A 214 -21.62 -15.29 -0.75
N ARG A 215 -20.83 -16.27 -1.23
CA ARG A 215 -20.74 -17.59 -0.58
C ARG A 215 -20.18 -17.49 0.84
N LEU A 216 -19.11 -16.74 1.05
CA LEU A 216 -18.54 -16.47 2.39
C LEU A 216 -19.54 -15.79 3.33
N LEU A 217 -20.30 -14.81 2.83
CA LEU A 217 -21.33 -14.11 3.60
C LEU A 217 -22.49 -15.06 3.93
N CYS A 218 -22.96 -15.88 2.99
CA CYS A 218 -23.97 -16.91 3.29
C CYS A 218 -23.50 -17.90 4.37
N PHE A 219 -22.21 -18.27 4.43
CA PHE A 219 -21.68 -19.14 5.48
C PHE A 219 -21.48 -18.44 6.84
N LEU A 220 -21.41 -17.11 6.87
CA LEU A 220 -21.25 -16.32 8.10
C LEU A 220 -22.58 -15.88 8.71
N PHE A 221 -23.65 -15.87 7.91
CA PHE A 221 -24.98 -15.38 8.30
C PHE A 221 -26.09 -16.46 8.33
N CYS A 222 -25.78 -17.71 7.99
CA CYS A 222 -26.61 -18.89 8.25
C CYS A 222 -25.98 -19.76 9.33
#